data_AF-A0A961YFN5-F1
#
_entry.id   AF-A0A961YFN5-F1
#
_cell.length_a   1.000
_cell.length_b   1.000
_cell.length_c   1.000
_cell.angle_alpha   90.00
_cell.angle_beta   90.00
_cell.angle_gamma   90.00
#
_symmetry.space_group_name_H-M   'P 1'
#
loop_
_entity.id
_entity.type
_entity.pdbx_description
1 polymer ?
#
loop_
_entity_poly.entity_id
_entity_poly.type
_entity_poly.pdbx_seq_one_letter_code
_entity_poly.pdbx_strand_id
1 'polypeptide(L)' 'DAVYAYMDAAISAQAQTELTAPPIELFPTNSDVELTDSIKRFVTKDQVKDFVYLDWVAVAKNREEWTKAYDRAIKGQ' A
#
# COMPACT_ATOMS: atom_id res chain seq x y z
N ASP A 1 -17.59 13.79 13.02
CA ASP A 1 -17.33 14.89 12.07
C ASP A 1 -15.84 15.14 11.85
N ALA A 2 -15.06 15.52 12.88
CA ALA A 2 -13.62 15.76 12.73
C ALA A 2 -12.80 14.56 12.19
N VAL A 3 -13.15 13.33 12.59
CA VAL A 3 -12.48 12.11 12.10
C VAL A 3 -12.73 11.89 10.61
N TYR A 4 -13.95 12.09 10.14
CA TYR A 4 -14.29 11.94 8.72
C TYR A 4 -13.62 13.04 7.88
N ALA A 5 -13.63 14.29 8.36
CA ALA A 5 -12.92 15.38 7.70
C ALA A 5 -11.40 15.12 7.60
N TYR A 6 -10.81 14.52 8.64
CA TYR A 6 -9.41 14.09 8.59
C TYR A 6 -9.19 12.96 7.58
N MET A 7 -10.06 11.95 7.55
CA MET A 7 -9.98 10.86 6.58
C MET A 7 -10.08 11.38 5.15
N ASP A 8 -11.04 12.26 4.86
CA ASP A 8 -11.24 12.88 3.54
C ASP A 8 -10.00 13.66 3.10
N ALA A 9 -9.41 14.44 4.00
CA ALA A 9 -8.18 15.17 3.73
C ALA A 9 -7.00 14.21 3.46
N ALA A 10 -6.87 13.15 4.25
CA ALA A 10 -5.79 12.17 4.13
C ALA A 10 -5.87 11.34 2.83
N ILE A 11 -7.09 11.04 2.35
CA ILE A 11 -7.29 10.30 1.08
C ILE A 11 -7.45 11.21 -0.13
N SER A 12 -7.40 12.54 0.05
CA SER A 12 -7.58 13.50 -1.02
C SER A 12 -6.55 13.34 -2.14
N ALA A 13 -6.93 13.74 -3.37
CA ALA A 13 -6.00 13.74 -4.50
C ALA A 13 -4.77 14.62 -4.23
N GLN A 14 -4.94 15.73 -3.50
CA GLN A 14 -3.83 16.60 -3.11
C GLN A 14 -2.83 15.88 -2.21
N ALA A 15 -3.29 15.30 -1.09
CA ALA A 15 -2.43 14.58 -0.17
C ALA A 15 -1.73 13.38 -0.85
N GLN A 16 -2.46 12.64 -1.67
CA GLN A 16 -1.89 11.51 -2.40
C GLN A 16 -0.91 11.94 -3.49
N THR A 17 -1.07 13.11 -4.11
CA THR A 17 -0.08 13.67 -5.05
C THR A 17 1.25 13.93 -4.36
N GLU A 18 1.21 14.52 -3.16
CA GLU A 18 2.42 14.79 -2.37
C GLU A 18 3.12 13.49 -1.93
N LEU A 19 2.36 12.48 -1.51
CA LEU A 19 2.90 11.18 -1.11
C LEU A 19 3.45 10.35 -2.29
N THR A 20 2.92 10.55 -3.49
CA THR A 20 3.40 9.89 -4.71
C THR A 20 4.69 10.54 -5.22
N ALA A 21 4.96 11.79 -4.85
CA ALA A 21 6.17 12.49 -5.26
C ALA A 21 7.44 11.91 -4.60
N PRO A 22 8.62 12.04 -5.25
CA PRO A 22 9.88 11.74 -4.62
C PRO A 22 10.10 12.59 -3.36
N PRO A 23 10.76 12.06 -2.32
CA PRO A 23 11.43 10.75 -2.26
C PRO A 23 10.53 9.59 -1.76
N ILE A 24 9.25 9.85 -1.47
CA ILE A 24 8.37 8.88 -0.79
C ILE A 24 7.86 7.83 -1.79
N GLU A 25 7.41 8.28 -2.97
CA GLU A 25 7.00 7.42 -4.09
C GLU A 25 5.99 6.33 -3.72
N LEU A 26 5.03 6.65 -2.84
CA LEU A 26 3.95 5.73 -2.53
C LEU A 26 2.98 5.62 -3.71
N PHE A 27 2.45 4.42 -3.92
CA PHE A 27 1.43 4.19 -4.93
C PHE A 27 0.09 4.80 -4.48
N PRO A 28 -0.50 5.72 -5.25
CA PRO A 28 -1.79 6.30 -4.88
C PRO A 28 -2.90 5.28 -5.05
N THR A 29 -3.90 5.35 -4.17
CA THR A 29 -5.16 4.60 -4.27
C THR A 29 -6.25 5.41 -4.96
N ASN A 30 -6.11 6.74 -5.00
CA ASN A 30 -6.99 7.63 -5.73
C ASN A 30 -6.63 7.60 -7.23
N SER A 31 -7.60 7.24 -8.08
CA SER A 31 -7.42 7.12 -9.53
C SER A 31 -7.13 8.42 -10.27
N ASP A 32 -7.43 9.57 -9.64
CA ASP A 32 -7.23 10.90 -10.22
C ASP A 32 -5.78 11.37 -10.07
N VAL A 33 -4.97 10.67 -9.27
CA VAL A 33 -3.55 10.99 -9.09
C VAL A 33 -2.71 10.28 -10.14
N GLU A 34 -1.94 11.06 -10.87
CA GLU A 34 -1.01 10.54 -11.86
C GLU A 34 0.22 9.90 -11.20
N LEU A 35 0.64 8.75 -11.73
CA LEU A 35 1.91 8.14 -11.34
C LEU A 35 3.07 9.01 -11.84
N THR A 36 4.13 9.12 -11.04
CA THR A 36 5.37 9.81 -11.43
C THR A 36 6.09 9.07 -12.55
N ASP A 37 6.97 9.77 -13.27
CA ASP A 37 7.78 9.16 -14.33
C ASP A 37 8.69 8.05 -13.82
N SER A 38 9.17 8.16 -12.59
CA SER A 38 9.97 7.12 -11.92
C SER A 38 9.17 5.84 -11.70
N ILE A 39 7.93 5.94 -11.20
CA ILE A 39 7.04 4.80 -11.03
C ILE A 39 6.64 4.22 -12.39
N LYS A 40 6.31 5.07 -13.36
CA LYS A 40 5.92 4.68 -14.73
C LYS A 40 7.00 3.88 -15.49
N ARG A 41 8.27 3.92 -15.04
CA ARG A 41 9.35 3.07 -15.60
C ARG A 41 9.18 1.59 -15.27
N PHE A 42 8.49 1.26 -14.18
CA PHE A 42 8.36 -0.11 -13.69
C PHE A 42 6.97 -0.69 -13.89
N VAL A 43 5.95 0.15 -14.00
CA VAL A 43 4.55 -0.26 -14.04
C VAL A 43 3.72 0.70 -14.86
N THR A 44 2.86 0.16 -15.72
CA THR A 44 1.79 0.91 -16.39
C THR A 44 0.50 0.84 -15.59
N LYS A 45 -0.43 1.80 -15.78
CA LYS A 45 -1.75 1.75 -15.11
C LYS A 45 -2.49 0.44 -15.39
N ASP A 46 -2.35 -0.12 -16.59
CA ASP A 46 -2.98 -1.39 -16.96
C ASP A 46 -2.39 -2.61 -16.24
N GLN A 47 -1.11 -2.57 -15.85
CA GLN A 47 -0.45 -3.64 -15.11
C GLN A 47 -0.81 -3.66 -13.62
N VAL A 48 -1.35 -2.55 -13.08
CA VAL A 48 -1.74 -2.46 -11.66
C VAL A 48 -2.80 -3.53 -11.31
N LYS A 49 -3.68 -3.88 -12.25
CA LYS A 49 -4.71 -4.92 -12.04
C LYS A 49 -4.12 -6.32 -11.86
N ASP A 50 -2.90 -6.55 -12.33
CA ASP A 50 -2.22 -7.84 -12.28
C ASP A 50 -1.38 -7.98 -10.99
N PHE A 51 -1.41 -6.98 -10.11
CA PHE A 51 -0.70 -7.02 -8.83
C PHE A 51 -1.28 -8.06 -7.90
N VAL A 52 -0.40 -8.65 -7.09
CA VAL A 52 -0.81 -9.59 -6.05
C VAL A 52 -1.42 -8.81 -4.91
N TYR A 53 -2.72 -9.02 -4.69
CA TYR A 53 -3.40 -8.55 -3.49
C TYR A 53 -3.26 -9.61 -2.40
N LEU A 54 -2.91 -9.17 -1.20
CA LEU A 54 -2.85 -10.06 -0.04
C LEU A 54 -4.26 -10.56 0.28
N ASP A 55 -4.40 -11.88 0.42
CA ASP A 55 -5.60 -12.48 1.00
C ASP A 55 -5.63 -12.15 2.51
N TRP A 56 -6.24 -11.02 2.83
CA TRP A 56 -6.34 -10.54 4.21
C TRP A 56 -7.16 -11.48 5.11
N VAL A 57 -8.06 -12.29 4.55
CA VAL A 57 -8.82 -13.29 5.33
C VAL A 57 -7.88 -14.41 5.76
N ALA A 58 -7.09 -14.96 4.84
CA ALA A 58 -6.07 -15.96 5.15
C ALA A 58 -4.99 -15.40 6.08
N VAL A 59 -4.51 -14.17 5.83
CA VAL A 59 -3.52 -13.52 6.70
C VAL A 59 -4.08 -13.34 8.11
N ALA A 60 -5.28 -12.78 8.27
CA ALA A 60 -5.85 -12.53 9.59
C ALA A 60 -6.07 -13.83 10.38
N LYS A 61 -6.48 -14.91 9.71
CA LYS A 61 -6.68 -16.24 10.31
C LYS A 61 -5.36 -16.86 10.80
N ASN A 62 -4.28 -16.73 10.03
CA ASN A 62 -3.04 -17.45 10.30
C ASN A 62 -1.93 -16.58 10.90
N ARG A 63 -2.12 -15.25 11.05
CA ARG A 63 -1.06 -14.30 11.40
C ARG A 63 -0.22 -14.75 12.59
N GLU A 64 -0.87 -15.23 13.65
CA GLU A 64 -0.18 -15.58 14.90
C GLU A 64 0.73 -16.79 14.71
N GLU A 65 0.24 -17.83 14.04
CA GLU A 65 1.01 -19.04 13.76
C GLU A 65 2.19 -18.74 12.83
N TRP A 66 1.96 -17.98 11.76
CA TRP A 66 3.01 -17.61 10.82
C TRP A 66 4.08 -16.73 11.45
N THR A 67 3.72 -15.81 12.35
CA THR A 67 4.70 -15.02 13.13
C THR A 67 5.57 -15.94 14.00
N LYS A 68 4.97 -16.90 14.73
CA LYS A 68 5.75 -17.85 15.55
C LYS A 68 6.66 -18.73 14.69
N ALA A 69 6.18 -19.18 13.53
CA ALA A 69 6.98 -19.96 12.60
C ALA A 69 8.18 -19.16 12.06
N TYR A 70 7.96 -17.90 11.69
CA TYR A 70 9.01 -16.98 11.28
C TYR A 70 10.05 -16.76 12.39
N ASP A 71 9.60 -16.51 13.62
CA ASP A 71 10.50 -16.32 14.77
C ASP A 71 11.38 -17.54 15.01
N ARG A 72 10.83 -18.76 14.95
CA ARG A 72 11.64 -19.99 15.04
C ARG A 72 12.65 -20.09 13.90
N ALA A 73 12.22 -19.83 12.67
CA ALA A 73 13.05 -19.99 11.48
C ALA A 73 14.22 -18.98 11.41
N ILE A 74 14.00 -17.74 11.86
CA ILE A 74 14.98 -16.66 11.72
C ILE A 74 15.77 -16.41 13.01
N LYS A 75 15.13 -16.51 14.18
CA LYS A 75 15.78 -16.23 15.47
C LYS A 75 16.33 -17.50 16.14
N GLY A 76 16.06 -18.69 15.59
CA GLY A 76 16.60 -19.95 16.07
C GLY A 76 16.10 -20.36 17.45
N GLN A 77 14.89 -19.95 17.86
CA GLN A 77 14.24 -20.40 19.09
C GLN A 77 13.49 -21.72 18.88
#